data_AF-A0A5J5BMD4-F1
#
_entry.id   AF-A0A5J5BMD4-F1
#
_cell.length_a   1.000
_cell.length_b   1.000
_cell.length_c   1.000
_cell.angle_alpha   90.00
_cell.angle_beta   90.00
_cell.angle_gamma   90.00
#
_symmetry.space_group_name_H-M   'P 1'
#
loop_
_entity.id
_entity.type
_entity.pdbx_description
1 polymer ?
#
loop_
_entity_poly.entity_id
_entity_poly.type
_entity_poly.pdbx_seq_one_letter_code
_entity_poly.pdbx_strand_id
1 'polypeptide(L)'
;MSEIVDVVAAVIIIWKEVSVYKTESGLCSAFLANVGTQSDATINFNGHSYHLPAWSVSILPDCKNVVLNTAKINSVTTISRFMHQTLKNDVTSSEAFQSGWSWFNEPVGISNNNAFMKVGLVEQINTTADKSDYLWYSLSTEIQGDEPFLQDGSQTVLHVESLGHALHAFVNGKLAGSGKGNNGNAKVSIEVPVTLTPGKNTIDLLSLTVGLQNYGAFFDKQGAGITGPVKLEGLKNGSTVDISSAKWTYQTGLKGEELGLPSGTSSGWVSQSTLPKNQPLIWYKTHFDAPAGNNPVAIDFTGMGKGEAWVNGQSIGRYWPSYMAPNSGCTNSCNYRGSYGSNKCLKNCGKPSQKLYHVPRSWLQSSGNTLVLFEEMGGDPTQISFATRQTESLCSHVSESHPVPIDMWSSDQKTGRKSGPTLSLECPFPKQVISSIKFASFGTPHGTCGSFSHGKCSSTKALSIVQKACIGSKSCSIGISIDTFGDPCVGQSIVPKHQGAHFNNQRTCLKGGSIDWSRVQYTQAKE
;
A
#
# COMPACT_ATOMS: atom_id res chain seq x y z
N MET A 1 -12.73 71.91 -2.70
CA MET A 1 -11.57 71.22 -2.12
C MET A 1 -11.93 70.81 -0.70
N SER A 2 -12.36 69.56 -0.54
CA SER A 2 -12.49 68.92 0.76
C SER A 2 -12.12 67.47 0.52
N GLU A 3 -10.87 67.14 0.87
CA GLU A 3 -10.27 65.82 0.69
C GLU A 3 -11.06 64.78 1.48
N ILE A 4 -11.55 63.77 0.76
CA ILE A 4 -11.94 62.50 1.34
C ILE A 4 -10.64 61.73 1.52
N VAL A 5 -10.19 61.60 2.77
CA VAL A 5 -9.08 60.71 3.12
C VAL A 5 -9.68 59.32 3.33
N ASP A 6 -9.53 58.45 2.34
CA ASP A 6 -9.82 57.02 2.47
C ASP A 6 -8.88 56.40 3.50
N VAL A 7 -9.41 56.09 4.68
CA VAL A 7 -8.72 55.26 5.67
C VAL A 7 -8.87 53.81 5.22
N VAL A 8 -7.87 53.31 4.50
CA VAL A 8 -7.70 51.87 4.26
C VAL A 8 -7.40 51.21 5.60
N ALA A 9 -8.42 50.62 6.22
CA ALA A 9 -8.25 49.76 7.39
C ALA A 9 -7.45 48.51 6.96
N ALA A 10 -6.17 48.47 7.33
CA ALA A 10 -5.35 47.28 7.21
C ALA A 10 -5.92 46.19 8.15
N VAL A 11 -6.55 45.16 7.57
CA VAL A 11 -6.90 43.94 8.30
C VAL A 11 -5.59 43.26 8.70
N ILE A 12 -5.17 43.43 9.94
CA ILE A 12 -4.05 42.67 10.52
C ILE A 12 -4.55 41.25 10.73
N ILE A 13 -4.28 40.35 9.77
CA ILE A 13 -4.50 38.92 9.96
C ILE A 13 -3.44 38.44 10.96
N ILE A 14 -3.86 38.14 12.19
CA ILE A 14 -2.98 37.60 13.23
C ILE A 14 -2.85 36.08 12.99
N TRP A 15 -1.72 35.65 12.42
CA TRP A 15 -1.43 34.23 12.16
C TRP A 15 -0.90 33.46 13.39
N LYS A 16 -1.12 33.98 14.59
CA LYS A 16 -0.47 33.54 15.83
C LYS A 16 -1.49 33.46 16.96
N GLU A 17 -1.56 32.33 17.63
CA GLU A 17 -2.54 32.10 18.70
C GLU A 17 -1.87 31.51 19.93
N VAL A 18 -2.42 31.83 21.11
CA VAL A 18 -1.98 31.32 22.40
C VAL A 18 -3.20 30.83 23.16
N SER A 19 -3.27 29.54 23.43
CA SER A 19 -4.31 28.92 24.26
C SER A 19 -3.71 28.50 25.59
N VAL A 20 -4.24 29.02 26.70
CA VAL A 20 -3.75 28.74 28.06
C VAL A 20 -4.83 28.05 28.87
N TYR A 21 -4.47 26.93 29.49
CA TYR A 21 -5.30 26.19 30.43
C TYR A 21 -4.66 26.30 31.81
N LYS A 22 -5.36 26.95 32.75
CA LYS A 22 -4.87 27.17 34.11
C LYS A 22 -5.90 26.67 35.12
N THR A 23 -5.45 25.93 36.13
CA THR A 23 -6.28 25.50 37.25
C THR A 23 -6.24 26.52 38.40
N GLU A 24 -7.19 26.44 39.32
CA GLU A 24 -7.19 27.25 40.55
C GLU A 24 -5.93 27.02 41.41
N SER A 25 -5.40 25.79 41.40
CA SER A 25 -4.14 25.44 42.09
C SER A 25 -2.89 26.08 41.46
N GLY A 26 -3.03 26.75 40.32
CA GLY A 26 -1.93 27.43 39.64
C GLY A 26 -1.21 26.59 38.58
N LEU A 27 -1.54 25.30 38.42
CA LEU A 27 -1.04 24.48 37.31
C LEU A 27 -1.44 25.10 35.97
N CYS A 28 -0.51 25.16 35.03
CA CYS A 28 -0.67 25.90 33.78
C CYS A 28 -0.09 25.10 32.62
N SER A 29 -0.87 24.93 31.54
CA SER A 29 -0.40 24.43 30.25
C SER A 29 -0.75 25.41 29.14
N ALA A 30 0.15 25.61 28.18
CA ALA A 30 -0.06 26.51 27.05
C ALA A 30 0.23 25.85 25.70
N PHE A 31 -0.51 26.27 24.68
CA PHE A 31 -0.33 25.90 23.28
C PHE A 31 -0.08 27.18 22.48
N LEU A 32 1.10 27.28 21.86
CA LEU A 32 1.49 28.42 21.03
C LEU A 32 1.44 27.99 19.57
N ALA A 33 0.48 28.52 18.81
CA ALA A 33 0.22 28.13 17.44
C ALA A 33 0.68 29.20 16.44
N ASN A 34 1.34 28.76 15.37
CA ASN A 34 1.54 29.52 14.14
C ASN A 34 0.67 28.89 13.04
N VAL A 35 -0.46 29.54 12.73
CA VAL A 35 -1.39 29.10 11.68
C VAL A 35 -0.99 29.62 10.30
N GLY A 36 0.06 30.45 10.22
CA GLY A 36 0.65 30.88 8.96
C GLY A 36 1.29 29.70 8.22
N THR A 37 1.06 29.60 6.90
CA THR A 37 1.52 28.45 6.09
C THR A 37 2.85 28.71 5.38
N GLN A 38 3.27 29.97 5.28
CA GLN A 38 4.42 30.38 4.46
C GLN A 38 5.68 30.60 5.29
N SER A 39 5.55 31.29 6.43
CA SER A 39 6.68 31.77 7.22
C SER A 39 6.64 31.28 8.67
N ASP A 40 7.84 31.06 9.18
CA ASP A 40 8.06 30.85 10.61
C ASP A 40 7.81 32.16 11.36
N ALA A 41 7.47 32.06 12.64
CA ALA A 41 7.06 33.19 13.45
C ALA A 41 7.62 33.11 14.87
N THR A 42 7.89 34.28 15.45
CA THR A 42 8.22 34.40 16.87
C THR A 42 7.02 34.96 17.65
N ILE A 43 6.71 34.35 18.80
CA ILE A 43 5.69 34.81 19.76
C ILE A 43 6.37 35.11 21.09
N ASN A 44 5.98 36.23 21.72
CA ASN A 44 6.35 36.51 23.10
C ASN A 44 5.20 36.10 24.04
N PHE A 45 5.48 35.23 24.99
CA PHE A 45 4.50 34.71 25.96
C PHE A 45 5.15 34.58 27.34
N ASN A 46 4.52 35.11 28.39
CA ASN A 46 5.06 35.14 29.76
C ASN A 46 6.51 35.68 29.87
N GLY A 47 6.84 36.72 29.12
CA GLY A 47 8.19 37.32 29.11
C GLY A 47 9.26 36.49 28.40
N HIS A 48 8.89 35.37 27.78
CA HIS A 48 9.76 34.51 27.00
C HIS A 48 9.42 34.59 25.50
N SER A 49 10.43 34.40 24.64
CA SER A 49 10.27 34.41 23.19
C SER A 49 10.36 33.00 22.62
N TYR A 50 9.38 32.60 21.80
CA TYR A 50 9.26 31.26 21.25
C TYR A 50 9.23 31.29 19.72
N HIS A 51 10.13 30.55 19.09
CA HIS A 51 10.19 30.39 17.64
C HIS A 51 9.33 29.20 17.18
N LEU A 52 8.35 29.49 16.32
CA LEU A 52 7.35 28.57 15.80
C LEU A 52 7.51 28.41 14.28
N PRO A 53 7.84 27.20 13.79
CA PRO A 53 7.76 26.92 12.35
C PRO A 53 6.37 27.23 11.78
N ALA A 54 6.30 27.54 10.49
CA ALA A 54 5.03 27.68 9.79
C ALA A 54 4.16 26.43 9.99
N TRP A 55 2.86 26.63 10.20
CA TRP A 55 1.86 25.59 10.38
C TRP A 55 2.21 24.61 11.51
N SER A 56 2.50 25.13 12.71
CA SER A 56 2.91 24.32 13.85
C SER A 56 2.37 24.81 15.19
N VAL A 57 2.36 23.92 16.18
CA VAL A 57 1.98 24.22 17.56
C VAL A 57 3.11 23.76 18.49
N SER A 58 3.55 24.65 19.36
CA SER A 58 4.42 24.31 20.50
C SER A 58 3.58 24.07 21.76
N ILE A 59 3.90 22.99 22.48
CA ILE A 59 3.21 22.57 23.70
C ILE A 59 4.10 22.84 24.90
N LEU A 60 3.57 23.57 25.88
CA LEU A 60 4.24 23.98 27.11
C LEU A 60 3.44 23.49 28.32
N PRO A 61 3.73 22.31 28.88
CA PRO A 61 2.97 21.73 29.99
C PRO A 61 3.06 22.50 31.30
N ASP A 62 4.01 23.44 31.40
CA ASP A 62 4.26 24.32 32.55
C ASP A 62 4.14 25.82 32.18
N CYS A 63 3.59 26.12 31.00
CA CYS A 63 3.50 27.48 30.42
C CYS A 63 4.85 28.21 30.24
N LYS A 64 5.98 27.47 30.28
CA LYS A 64 7.32 28.05 30.22
C LYS A 64 8.26 27.33 29.25
N ASN A 65 8.23 26.00 29.22
CA ASN A 65 9.19 25.22 28.48
C ASN A 65 8.49 24.40 27.39
N VAL A 66 9.01 24.50 26.16
CA VAL A 66 8.48 23.72 25.04
C VAL A 66 8.98 22.28 25.14
N VAL A 67 8.06 21.33 25.26
CA VAL A 67 8.40 19.88 25.28
C VAL A 67 8.22 19.23 23.92
N LEU A 68 7.35 19.81 23.08
CA LEU A 68 7.06 19.34 21.75
C LEU A 68 6.69 20.52 20.86
N ASN A 69 7.13 20.48 19.60
CA ASN A 69 6.52 21.26 18.54
C ASN A 69 6.16 20.32 17.38
N THR A 70 4.96 20.48 16.83
CA THR A 70 4.41 19.55 15.82
C THR A 70 5.18 19.50 14.51
N ALA A 71 6.01 20.51 14.20
CA ALA A 71 6.87 20.55 13.01
C ALA A 71 8.35 20.24 13.30
N LYS A 72 8.73 20.02 14.57
CA LYS A 72 10.09 19.71 15.00
C LYS A 72 10.17 18.25 15.45
N ILE A 73 10.27 17.36 14.47
CA ILE A 73 10.21 15.91 14.66
C ILE A 73 11.59 15.36 15.06
N ASN A 74 11.71 14.91 16.31
CA ASN A 74 12.94 14.31 16.86
C ASN A 74 13.10 12.80 16.53
N SER A 75 12.08 12.16 15.94
CA SER A 75 12.10 10.73 15.64
C SER A 75 12.87 10.39 14.37
N VAL A 76 13.45 9.19 14.32
CA VAL A 76 14.14 8.66 13.14
C VAL A 76 13.15 8.33 12.03
N THR A 77 13.42 8.79 10.82
CA THR A 77 12.71 8.36 9.61
C THR A 77 13.35 7.09 9.04
N THR A 78 12.54 6.08 8.76
CA THR A 78 12.99 4.82 8.16
C THR A 78 12.57 4.72 6.69
N ILE A 79 13.53 4.53 5.79
CA ILE A 79 13.28 4.16 4.40
C ILE A 79 13.33 2.63 4.30
N SER A 80 12.22 2.04 3.88
CA SER A 80 12.13 0.61 3.62
C SER A 80 12.36 0.31 2.14
N ARG A 81 12.99 -0.82 1.86
CA ARG A 81 13.05 -1.44 0.53
C ARG A 81 12.51 -2.86 0.57
N PHE A 82 12.02 -3.34 -0.56
CA PHE A 82 11.65 -4.74 -0.73
C PHE A 82 12.78 -5.45 -1.47
N MET A 83 13.29 -6.53 -0.85
CA MET A 83 14.30 -7.39 -1.44
C MET A 83 13.60 -8.62 -2.01
N HIS A 84 13.54 -8.70 -3.33
CA HIS A 84 12.98 -9.84 -4.05
C HIS A 84 13.88 -11.06 -3.97
N GLN A 85 13.26 -12.21 -3.79
CA GLN A 85 13.85 -13.53 -3.87
C GLN A 85 13.05 -14.29 -4.92
N THR A 86 13.74 -14.80 -5.93
CA THR A 86 13.15 -15.74 -6.87
C THR A 86 12.85 -17.05 -6.14
N LEU A 87 11.77 -17.72 -6.55
CA LEU A 87 11.50 -19.09 -6.15
C LEU A 87 12.71 -19.95 -6.54
N LYS A 88 13.51 -20.37 -5.55
CA LYS A 88 14.57 -21.36 -5.77
C LYS A 88 13.90 -22.72 -5.82
N ASN A 89 13.77 -23.28 -7.02
CA ASN A 89 13.47 -24.71 -7.18
C ASN A 89 14.76 -25.47 -6.89
N ASP A 90 15.06 -25.70 -5.61
CA ASP A 90 16.22 -26.50 -5.20
C ASP A 90 15.86 -27.99 -5.33
N VAL A 91 15.82 -28.49 -6.57
CA VAL A 91 15.85 -29.92 -6.85
C VAL A 91 17.10 -30.18 -7.70
N THR A 92 18.16 -30.60 -7.02
CA THR A 92 19.28 -31.28 -7.66
C THR A 92 18.86 -32.70 -8.04
N SER A 93 19.41 -33.20 -9.15
CA SER A 93 19.28 -34.53 -9.77
C SER A 93 18.08 -34.79 -10.70
N SER A 94 18.38 -34.68 -12.01
CA SER A 94 17.97 -35.56 -13.12
C SER A 94 16.48 -35.91 -13.30
N GLU A 95 15.91 -35.30 -14.36
CA GLU A 95 14.77 -35.73 -15.18
C GLU A 95 13.36 -35.78 -14.53
N ALA A 96 12.51 -34.86 -15.01
CA ALA A 96 11.04 -34.75 -14.96
C ALA A 96 10.46 -33.61 -14.08
N PHE A 97 9.46 -32.91 -14.65
CA PHE A 97 8.56 -31.89 -14.08
C PHE A 97 8.99 -30.42 -14.16
N GLN A 98 8.83 -29.86 -15.37
CA GLN A 98 8.85 -28.42 -15.62
C GLN A 98 7.76 -27.69 -14.80
N SER A 99 8.18 -26.68 -14.05
CA SER A 99 7.43 -25.61 -13.34
C SER A 99 7.12 -25.77 -11.84
N GLY A 100 7.04 -26.96 -11.24
CA GLY A 100 6.70 -27.07 -9.80
C GLY A 100 5.29 -26.53 -9.44
N TRP A 101 4.47 -26.24 -10.46
CA TRP A 101 3.09 -25.80 -10.33
C TRP A 101 2.15 -26.95 -10.70
N SER A 102 1.02 -26.99 -10.01
CA SER A 102 -0.15 -27.78 -10.39
C SER A 102 -1.34 -26.85 -10.57
N TRP A 103 -2.31 -27.23 -11.39
CA TRP A 103 -3.42 -26.34 -11.73
C TRP A 103 -4.76 -27.08 -11.81
N PHE A 104 -5.85 -26.33 -11.76
CA PHE A 104 -7.21 -26.82 -11.97
C PHE A 104 -7.98 -25.80 -12.83
N ASN A 105 -8.62 -26.28 -13.90
CA ASN A 105 -9.47 -25.43 -14.75
C ASN A 105 -10.80 -25.24 -14.07
N GLU A 106 -11.11 -24.00 -13.68
CA GLU A 106 -12.43 -23.68 -13.16
C GLU A 106 -13.45 -23.78 -14.32
N PRO A 107 -14.49 -24.62 -14.20
CA PRO A 107 -15.50 -24.75 -15.25
C PRO A 107 -16.26 -23.43 -15.44
N VAL A 108 -16.52 -23.09 -16.70
CA VAL A 108 -17.37 -21.94 -17.06
C VAL A 108 -18.84 -22.32 -16.85
N GLY A 109 -19.60 -21.44 -16.21
CA GLY A 109 -21.04 -21.61 -16.00
C GLY A 109 -21.39 -22.53 -14.83
N ILE A 110 -22.57 -23.15 -14.92
CA ILE A 110 -23.15 -23.95 -13.82
C ILE A 110 -22.46 -25.32 -13.73
N SER A 111 -21.87 -25.60 -12.57
CA SER A 111 -21.09 -26.81 -12.27
C SER A 111 -21.37 -27.41 -10.88
N ASN A 112 -22.19 -26.72 -10.07
CA ASN A 112 -22.57 -27.14 -8.72
C ASN A 112 -24.01 -27.65 -8.70
N ASN A 113 -24.25 -28.65 -7.85
CA ASN A 113 -25.59 -29.26 -7.72
C ASN A 113 -26.60 -28.37 -6.98
N ASN A 114 -26.11 -27.34 -6.27
CA ASN A 114 -26.95 -26.40 -5.51
C ASN A 114 -27.45 -25.21 -6.36
N ALA A 115 -27.28 -25.28 -7.69
CA ALA A 115 -27.78 -24.27 -8.60
C ALA A 115 -29.32 -24.21 -8.56
N PHE A 116 -29.88 -23.03 -8.77
CA PHE A 116 -31.33 -22.82 -8.76
C PHE A 116 -31.77 -21.99 -9.95
N MET A 117 -33.03 -22.14 -10.35
CA MET A 117 -33.60 -21.39 -11.47
C MET A 117 -34.57 -20.31 -10.98
N LYS A 118 -34.57 -19.15 -11.66
CA LYS A 118 -35.57 -18.11 -11.44
C LYS A 118 -35.88 -17.38 -12.74
N VAL A 119 -37.13 -16.97 -12.90
CA VAL A 119 -37.52 -16.05 -13.99
C VAL A 119 -37.09 -14.65 -13.61
N GLY A 120 -36.40 -13.98 -14.53
CA GLY A 120 -35.82 -12.67 -14.28
C GLY A 120 -34.45 -12.72 -13.59
N LEU A 121 -33.78 -11.57 -13.61
CA LEU A 121 -32.49 -11.33 -12.97
C LEU A 121 -32.62 -11.21 -11.45
N VAL A 122 -31.57 -11.61 -10.72
CA VAL A 122 -31.48 -11.46 -9.25
C VAL A 122 -30.34 -10.53 -8.86
N GLU A 123 -30.54 -9.78 -7.78
CA GLU A 123 -29.49 -8.98 -7.15
C GLU A 123 -28.49 -9.90 -6.42
N GLN A 124 -27.20 -9.58 -6.51
CA GLN A 124 -26.13 -10.50 -6.09
C GLN A 124 -25.97 -10.61 -4.58
N ILE A 125 -25.98 -9.50 -3.83
CA ILE A 125 -25.71 -9.52 -2.38
C ILE A 125 -26.76 -10.36 -1.65
N ASN A 126 -28.04 -10.15 -1.97
CA ASN A 126 -29.14 -10.91 -1.41
C ASN A 126 -29.08 -12.40 -1.79
N THR A 127 -28.57 -12.72 -2.99
CA THR A 127 -28.48 -14.10 -3.48
C THR A 127 -27.30 -14.85 -2.88
N THR A 128 -26.12 -14.23 -2.80
CA THR A 128 -24.92 -14.87 -2.27
C THR A 128 -24.84 -14.80 -0.74
N ALA A 129 -25.57 -13.87 -0.13
CA ALA A 129 -25.40 -13.49 1.28
C ALA A 129 -23.93 -13.22 1.64
N ASP A 130 -23.17 -12.66 0.69
CA ASP A 130 -21.73 -12.37 0.77
C ASP A 130 -20.86 -13.61 1.11
N LYS A 131 -21.35 -14.83 0.83
CA LYS A 131 -20.59 -16.07 1.06
C LYS A 131 -19.45 -16.28 0.07
N SER A 132 -19.56 -15.69 -1.12
CA SER A 132 -18.56 -15.68 -2.17
C SER A 132 -18.67 -14.35 -2.92
N ASP A 133 -17.54 -13.87 -3.42
CA ASP A 133 -17.49 -12.72 -4.32
C ASP A 133 -18.24 -13.01 -5.63
N TYR A 134 -18.44 -14.28 -6.00
CA TYR A 134 -18.86 -14.68 -7.34
C TYR A 134 -20.31 -15.16 -7.38
N LEU A 135 -21.04 -14.74 -8.42
CA LEU A 135 -22.37 -15.28 -8.76
C LEU A 135 -22.43 -15.51 -10.28
N TRP A 136 -22.70 -16.76 -10.66
CA TRP A 136 -22.98 -17.13 -12.04
C TRP A 136 -24.45 -16.90 -12.38
N TYR A 137 -24.69 -16.29 -13.53
CA TYR A 137 -25.98 -16.15 -14.20
C TYR A 137 -25.87 -16.89 -15.54
N SER A 138 -26.57 -18.01 -15.68
CA SER A 138 -26.49 -18.85 -16.88
C SER A 138 -27.84 -18.94 -17.57
N LEU A 139 -27.85 -18.70 -18.88
CA LEU A 139 -29.01 -18.88 -19.74
C LEU A 139 -28.63 -19.84 -20.87
N SER A 140 -29.38 -20.94 -20.97
CA SER A 140 -29.38 -21.80 -22.15
C SER A 140 -30.60 -21.46 -22.99
N THR A 141 -30.39 -20.97 -24.20
CA THR A 141 -31.47 -20.59 -25.12
C THR A 141 -31.32 -21.29 -26.45
N GLU A 142 -32.45 -21.69 -27.02
CA GLU A 142 -32.53 -22.20 -28.38
C GLU A 142 -32.70 -21.01 -29.32
N ILE A 143 -31.80 -20.85 -30.28
CA ILE A 143 -31.81 -19.73 -31.23
C ILE A 143 -32.29 -20.26 -32.57
N GLN A 144 -33.41 -19.75 -33.07
CA GLN A 144 -33.90 -20.12 -34.39
C GLN A 144 -33.07 -19.44 -35.49
N GLY A 145 -32.99 -20.07 -36.67
CA GLY A 145 -32.16 -19.57 -37.77
C GLY A 145 -32.67 -18.27 -38.40
N ASP A 146 -33.93 -17.90 -38.14
CA ASP A 146 -34.61 -16.71 -38.63
C ASP A 146 -34.71 -15.59 -37.59
N GLU A 147 -34.03 -15.73 -36.44
CA GLU A 147 -34.02 -14.72 -35.38
C GLU A 147 -33.59 -13.34 -35.91
N PRO A 148 -34.29 -12.24 -35.54
CA PRO A 148 -34.02 -10.91 -36.10
C PRO A 148 -32.56 -10.46 -35.95
N PHE A 149 -31.90 -10.80 -34.85
CA PHE A 149 -30.50 -10.43 -34.59
C PHE A 149 -29.47 -11.28 -35.37
N LEU A 150 -29.91 -12.34 -36.06
CA LEU A 150 -29.10 -13.15 -36.98
C LEU A 150 -29.31 -12.79 -38.46
N GLN A 151 -30.41 -12.10 -38.79
CA GLN A 151 -30.72 -11.72 -40.15
C GLN A 151 -29.57 -10.86 -40.75
N ASP A 152 -29.25 -11.11 -42.02
CA ASP A 152 -28.22 -10.44 -42.84
C ASP A 152 -26.73 -10.75 -42.52
N GLY A 153 -26.47 -11.85 -41.81
CA GLY A 153 -25.09 -12.27 -41.47
C GLY A 153 -24.35 -11.23 -40.62
N SER A 154 -25.11 -10.42 -39.88
CA SER A 154 -24.57 -9.38 -39.01
C SER A 154 -24.04 -9.97 -37.71
N GLN A 155 -23.05 -9.30 -37.12
CA GLN A 155 -22.48 -9.70 -35.83
C GLN A 155 -23.48 -9.32 -34.73
N THR A 156 -23.87 -10.27 -33.88
CA THR A 156 -24.71 -10.00 -32.72
C THR A 156 -23.86 -9.39 -31.61
N VAL A 157 -24.40 -8.42 -30.87
CA VAL A 157 -23.77 -7.82 -29.70
C VAL A 157 -24.56 -8.21 -28.46
N LEU A 158 -23.86 -8.66 -27.43
CA LEU A 158 -24.41 -8.88 -26.10
C LEU A 158 -24.20 -7.62 -25.27
N HIS A 159 -25.29 -6.97 -24.88
CA HIS A 159 -25.32 -5.85 -23.95
C HIS A 159 -25.68 -6.34 -22.55
N VAL A 160 -24.90 -5.98 -21.54
CA VAL A 160 -25.14 -6.36 -20.15
C VAL A 160 -24.89 -5.18 -19.22
N GLU A 161 -25.92 -4.80 -18.46
CA GLU A 161 -25.81 -3.82 -17.38
C GLU A 161 -25.81 -4.48 -16.00
N SER A 162 -24.91 -4.01 -15.15
CA SER A 162 -24.71 -4.48 -13.79
C SER A 162 -24.51 -3.29 -12.84
N LEU A 163 -25.00 -3.45 -11.61
CA LEU A 163 -24.73 -2.52 -10.51
C LEU A 163 -23.28 -2.57 -10.01
N GLY A 164 -22.51 -3.55 -10.48
CA GLY A 164 -21.11 -3.72 -10.13
C GLY A 164 -20.80 -5.08 -9.51
N HIS A 165 -19.53 -5.37 -9.25
CA HIS A 165 -18.37 -4.47 -9.42
C HIS A 165 -17.53 -4.80 -10.66
N ALA A 166 -17.55 -6.06 -11.09
CA ALA A 166 -16.99 -6.49 -12.36
C ALA A 166 -17.82 -7.64 -12.94
N LEU A 167 -17.61 -7.90 -14.22
CA LEU A 167 -18.40 -8.82 -15.03
C LEU A 167 -17.53 -9.48 -16.08
N HIS A 168 -17.66 -10.80 -16.22
CA HIS A 168 -17.13 -11.56 -17.35
C HIS A 168 -18.29 -12.24 -18.09
N ALA A 169 -18.35 -12.07 -19.40
CA ALA A 169 -19.35 -12.72 -20.24
C ALA A 169 -18.69 -13.84 -21.04
N PHE A 170 -19.27 -15.04 -20.94
CA PHE A 170 -18.89 -16.20 -21.71
C PHE A 170 -20.06 -16.62 -22.60
N VAL A 171 -19.74 -16.98 -23.85
CA VAL A 171 -20.71 -17.54 -24.79
C VAL A 171 -20.18 -18.87 -25.29
N ASN A 172 -20.99 -19.93 -25.17
CA ASN A 172 -20.63 -21.28 -25.56
C ASN A 172 -19.27 -21.73 -24.96
N GLY A 173 -19.06 -21.42 -23.68
CA GLY A 173 -17.87 -21.76 -22.91
C GLY A 173 -16.62 -20.91 -23.20
N LYS A 174 -16.69 -19.90 -24.06
CA LYS A 174 -15.56 -19.02 -24.40
C LYS A 174 -15.78 -17.60 -23.89
N LEU A 175 -14.73 -16.98 -23.36
CA LEU A 175 -14.78 -15.58 -22.93
C LEU A 175 -15.07 -14.66 -24.13
N ALA A 176 -16.19 -13.95 -24.08
CA ALA A 176 -16.59 -12.97 -25.08
C ALA A 176 -16.10 -11.56 -24.72
N GLY A 177 -16.10 -11.22 -23.42
CA GLY A 177 -15.53 -9.97 -22.94
C GLY A 177 -15.73 -9.74 -21.45
N SER A 178 -15.27 -8.60 -20.96
CA SER A 178 -15.27 -8.29 -19.53
C SER A 178 -15.34 -6.78 -19.29
N GLY A 179 -15.89 -6.40 -18.14
CA GLY A 179 -16.00 -5.00 -17.72
C GLY A 179 -15.85 -4.86 -16.21
N LYS A 180 -15.49 -3.66 -15.75
CA LYS A 180 -15.36 -3.33 -14.34
C LYS A 180 -15.74 -1.89 -14.06
N GLY A 181 -16.22 -1.65 -12.84
CA GLY A 181 -16.43 -0.33 -12.29
C GLY A 181 -15.13 0.28 -11.78
N ASN A 182 -15.25 1.43 -11.13
CA ASN A 182 -14.16 2.09 -10.42
C ASN A 182 -14.67 2.67 -9.08
N ASN A 183 -13.75 3.22 -8.28
CA ASN A 183 -14.07 3.73 -6.94
C ASN A 183 -15.13 4.87 -6.93
N GLY A 184 -15.32 5.59 -8.04
CA GLY A 184 -16.35 6.62 -8.16
C GLY A 184 -17.70 6.11 -8.67
N ASN A 185 -17.71 4.97 -9.37
CA ASN A 185 -18.92 4.35 -9.90
C ASN A 185 -18.72 2.84 -10.06
N ALA A 186 -19.41 2.07 -9.23
CA ALA A 186 -19.38 0.61 -9.23
C ALA A 186 -20.02 -0.02 -10.48
N LYS A 187 -20.96 0.69 -11.14
CA LYS A 187 -21.75 0.15 -12.25
C LYS A 187 -20.87 -0.26 -13.42
N VAL A 188 -21.29 -1.33 -14.10
CA VAL A 188 -20.62 -1.89 -15.26
C VAL A 188 -21.63 -2.02 -16.39
N SER A 189 -21.22 -1.60 -17.58
CA SER A 189 -21.92 -1.88 -18.83
C SER A 189 -20.90 -2.48 -19.81
N ILE A 190 -21.26 -3.59 -20.44
CA ILE A 190 -20.45 -4.18 -21.52
C ILE A 190 -21.29 -4.36 -22.77
N GLU A 191 -20.70 -4.05 -23.91
CA GLU A 191 -21.23 -4.31 -25.24
C GLU A 191 -20.17 -5.15 -25.97
N VAL A 192 -20.40 -6.47 -26.01
CA VAL A 192 -19.40 -7.41 -26.53
C VAL A 192 -19.95 -8.13 -27.75
N PRO A 193 -19.22 -8.15 -28.87
CA PRO A 193 -19.65 -8.93 -30.02
C PRO A 193 -19.59 -10.43 -29.73
N VAL A 194 -20.65 -11.16 -30.06
CA VAL A 194 -20.80 -12.59 -29.77
C VAL A 194 -21.15 -13.37 -31.04
N THR A 195 -20.77 -14.65 -31.06
CA THR A 195 -21.15 -15.58 -32.13
C THR A 195 -22.17 -16.55 -31.59
N LEU A 196 -23.39 -16.45 -32.11
CA LEU A 196 -24.50 -17.33 -31.80
C LEU A 196 -24.78 -18.20 -33.03
N THR A 197 -24.99 -19.49 -32.82
CA THR A 197 -25.32 -20.43 -33.90
C THR A 197 -26.78 -20.82 -33.85
N PRO A 198 -27.46 -21.10 -34.97
CA PRO A 198 -28.77 -21.75 -34.91
C PRO A 198 -28.70 -23.01 -34.06
N GLY A 199 -29.63 -23.14 -33.12
CA GLY A 199 -29.65 -24.21 -32.14
C GLY A 199 -29.38 -23.73 -30.70
N LYS A 200 -28.99 -24.67 -29.84
CA LYS A 200 -28.69 -24.41 -28.43
C LYS A 200 -27.43 -23.55 -28.26
N ASN A 201 -27.58 -22.41 -27.58
CA ASN A 201 -26.48 -21.56 -27.13
C ASN A 201 -26.53 -21.37 -25.61
N THR A 202 -25.37 -21.11 -25.04
CA THR A 202 -25.20 -20.82 -23.61
C THR A 202 -24.56 -19.45 -23.44
N ILE A 203 -25.17 -18.65 -22.58
CA ILE A 203 -24.67 -17.34 -22.14
C ILE A 203 -24.43 -17.46 -20.64
N ASP A 204 -23.17 -17.46 -20.24
CA ASP A 204 -22.75 -17.54 -18.85
C ASP A 204 -22.10 -16.23 -18.43
N LEU A 205 -22.72 -15.53 -17.49
CA LEU A 205 -22.25 -14.26 -16.98
C LEU A 205 -21.75 -14.46 -15.55
N LEU A 206 -20.47 -14.21 -15.33
CA LEU A 206 -19.85 -14.22 -14.01
C LEU A 206 -19.83 -12.80 -13.47
N SER A 207 -20.70 -12.52 -12.50
CA SER A 207 -20.70 -11.25 -11.78
C SER A 207 -19.90 -11.38 -10.49
N LEU A 208 -19.18 -10.32 -10.12
CA LEU A 208 -18.39 -10.32 -8.89
C LEU A 208 -18.44 -9.03 -8.08
N THR A 209 -18.38 -9.18 -6.76
CA THR A 209 -18.19 -8.07 -5.81
C THR A 209 -16.69 -7.89 -5.49
N VAL A 210 -16.29 -6.67 -5.10
CA VAL A 210 -14.91 -6.37 -4.68
C VAL A 210 -14.98 -5.58 -3.37
N GLY A 211 -15.51 -6.24 -2.34
CA GLY A 211 -16.02 -5.58 -1.14
C GLY A 211 -17.39 -4.94 -1.35
N LEU A 212 -18.05 -4.60 -0.25
CA LEU A 212 -19.36 -3.93 -0.23
C LEU A 212 -19.22 -2.47 0.17
N GLN A 213 -20.21 -1.65 -0.20
CA GLN A 213 -20.21 -0.24 0.19
C GLN A 213 -20.27 -0.11 1.71
N ASN A 214 -19.38 0.73 2.27
CA ASN A 214 -19.20 0.85 3.72
C ASN A 214 -19.35 2.31 4.24
N TYR A 215 -19.80 3.23 3.39
CA TYR A 215 -19.97 4.64 3.74
C TYR A 215 -20.99 5.34 2.80
N GLY A 216 -21.66 6.39 3.28
CA GLY A 216 -22.68 7.15 2.55
C GLY A 216 -24.09 6.93 3.10
N ALA A 217 -25.05 7.80 2.77
CA ALA A 217 -26.43 7.60 3.21
C ALA A 217 -27.03 6.34 2.54
N PHE A 218 -27.67 5.48 3.34
CA PHE A 218 -28.33 4.25 2.88
C PHE A 218 -27.42 3.29 2.08
N PHE A 219 -26.13 3.24 2.44
CA PHE A 219 -25.17 2.36 1.75
C PHE A 219 -25.56 0.87 1.82
N ASP A 220 -26.32 0.49 2.84
CA ASP A 220 -26.91 -0.85 3.04
C ASP A 220 -27.95 -1.22 1.97
N LYS A 221 -28.53 -0.24 1.29
CA LYS A 221 -29.49 -0.45 0.19
C LYS A 221 -28.83 -0.53 -1.19
N GLN A 222 -27.52 -0.33 -1.28
CA GLN A 222 -26.82 -0.40 -2.55
C GLN A 222 -26.66 -1.87 -2.95
N GLY A 223 -27.33 -2.26 -4.04
CA GLY A 223 -27.19 -3.58 -4.64
C GLY A 223 -25.93 -3.73 -5.50
N ALA A 224 -25.62 -4.98 -5.83
CA ALA A 224 -24.60 -5.39 -6.77
C ALA A 224 -25.15 -6.46 -7.74
N GLY A 225 -24.33 -6.87 -8.69
CA GLY A 225 -24.69 -7.93 -9.63
C GLY A 225 -25.39 -7.43 -10.88
N ILE A 226 -25.83 -8.37 -11.70
CA ILE A 226 -26.50 -8.10 -12.98
C ILE A 226 -27.99 -7.95 -12.70
N THR A 227 -28.45 -6.70 -12.61
CA THR A 227 -29.89 -6.38 -12.50
C THR A 227 -30.49 -5.96 -13.83
N GLY A 228 -29.69 -5.97 -14.89
CA GLY A 228 -30.10 -5.72 -16.25
C GLY A 228 -30.17 -4.24 -16.64
N PRO A 229 -30.53 -3.97 -17.90
CA PRO A 229 -30.96 -4.97 -18.90
C PRO A 229 -29.83 -5.88 -19.42
N VAL A 230 -30.22 -7.05 -19.93
CA VAL A 230 -29.38 -7.97 -20.70
C VAL A 230 -30.03 -8.17 -22.06
N LYS A 231 -29.35 -7.77 -23.13
CA LYS A 231 -29.92 -7.71 -24.49
C LYS A 231 -29.02 -8.35 -25.52
N LEU A 232 -29.64 -8.90 -26.57
CA LEU A 232 -28.99 -9.30 -27.81
C LEU A 232 -29.38 -8.31 -28.91
N GLU A 233 -28.38 -7.68 -29.52
CA GLU A 233 -28.56 -6.60 -30.48
C GLU A 233 -27.97 -6.96 -31.84
N GLY A 234 -28.74 -6.77 -32.92
CA GLY A 234 -28.28 -6.93 -34.29
C GLY A 234 -27.61 -5.65 -34.80
N LEU A 235 -26.29 -5.68 -35.03
CA LEU A 235 -25.50 -4.49 -35.39
C LEU A 235 -25.98 -3.75 -36.64
N LYS A 236 -26.48 -4.48 -37.66
CA LYS A 236 -26.86 -3.87 -38.95
C LYS A 236 -28.30 -3.37 -38.98
N ASN A 237 -29.23 -4.13 -38.37
CA ASN A 237 -30.66 -3.85 -38.46
C ASN A 237 -31.21 -3.14 -37.21
N GLY A 238 -30.41 -3.00 -36.14
CA GLY A 238 -30.82 -2.37 -34.89
C GLY A 238 -31.86 -3.19 -34.10
N SER A 239 -32.12 -4.44 -34.50
CA SER A 239 -33.03 -5.32 -33.76
C SER A 239 -32.47 -5.59 -32.37
N THR A 240 -33.34 -5.60 -31.36
CA THR A 240 -32.97 -5.78 -29.96
C THR A 240 -33.91 -6.78 -29.32
N VAL A 241 -33.35 -7.81 -28.70
CA VAL A 241 -34.09 -8.80 -27.91
C VAL A 241 -33.61 -8.70 -26.47
N ASP A 242 -34.51 -8.31 -25.57
CA ASP A 242 -34.23 -8.26 -24.13
C ASP A 242 -34.49 -9.63 -23.50
N ILE A 243 -33.42 -10.23 -22.96
CA ILE A 243 -33.43 -11.55 -22.33
C ILE A 243 -33.41 -11.48 -20.80
N SER A 244 -33.55 -10.28 -20.21
CA SER A 244 -33.54 -10.09 -18.76
C SER A 244 -34.63 -10.89 -18.05
N SER A 245 -35.81 -11.00 -18.66
CA SER A 245 -36.98 -11.71 -18.11
C SER A 245 -36.98 -13.21 -18.40
N ALA A 246 -35.93 -13.75 -19.02
CA ALA A 246 -35.81 -15.19 -19.28
C ALA A 246 -35.69 -16.00 -17.98
N LYS A 247 -35.76 -17.33 -18.09
CA LYS A 247 -35.51 -18.23 -16.97
C LYS A 247 -34.00 -18.49 -16.85
N TRP A 248 -33.37 -17.84 -15.89
CA TRP A 248 -31.94 -17.95 -15.60
C TRP A 248 -31.67 -19.05 -14.57
N THR A 249 -30.50 -19.69 -14.69
CA THR A 249 -29.94 -20.60 -13.69
C THR A 249 -28.80 -19.90 -12.96
N TYR A 250 -28.75 -20.04 -11.65
CA TYR A 250 -27.84 -19.31 -10.77
C TYR A 250 -26.97 -20.26 -9.97
N GLN A 251 -25.71 -19.90 -9.79
CA GLN A 251 -24.79 -20.60 -8.89
C GLN A 251 -23.99 -19.59 -8.07
N THR A 252 -24.10 -19.67 -6.74
CA THR A 252 -23.26 -18.93 -5.81
C THR A 252 -21.87 -19.57 -5.75
N GLY A 253 -20.85 -18.76 -5.96
CA GLY A 253 -19.45 -19.16 -5.88
C GLY A 253 -18.94 -20.02 -7.03
N LEU A 254 -17.67 -20.39 -6.89
CA LEU A 254 -16.90 -21.16 -7.85
C LEU A 254 -16.89 -22.65 -7.48
N LYS A 255 -16.65 -23.51 -8.47
CA LYS A 255 -16.43 -24.94 -8.24
C LYS A 255 -15.22 -25.19 -7.34
N GLY A 256 -14.14 -24.44 -7.55
CA GLY A 256 -12.95 -24.55 -6.72
C GLY A 256 -13.19 -24.22 -5.24
N GLU A 257 -14.11 -23.29 -4.96
CA GLU A 257 -14.55 -22.99 -3.59
C GLU A 257 -15.33 -24.17 -2.99
N GLU A 258 -16.27 -24.77 -3.74
CA GLU A 258 -17.02 -25.96 -3.30
C GLU A 258 -16.11 -27.16 -3.03
N LEU A 259 -15.11 -27.38 -3.88
CA LEU A 259 -14.14 -28.47 -3.74
C LEU A 259 -13.10 -28.23 -2.64
N GLY A 260 -13.10 -27.05 -2.01
CA GLY A 260 -12.12 -26.70 -0.98
C GLY A 260 -10.69 -26.59 -1.51
N LEU A 261 -10.51 -26.21 -2.79
CA LEU A 261 -9.18 -25.97 -3.37
C LEU A 261 -8.29 -25.00 -2.58
N PRO A 262 -8.83 -23.93 -1.95
CA PRO A 262 -8.05 -23.03 -1.09
C PRO A 262 -7.20 -23.73 -0.01
N SER A 263 -7.66 -24.88 0.52
CA SER A 263 -6.91 -25.66 1.50
C SER A 263 -5.58 -26.21 0.97
N GLY A 264 -5.50 -26.40 -0.35
CA GLY A 264 -4.39 -27.05 -1.02
C GLY A 264 -4.35 -28.58 -0.86
N THR A 265 -5.22 -29.20 -0.06
CA THR A 265 -5.23 -30.66 0.18
C THR A 265 -6.21 -31.44 -0.68
N SER A 266 -7.07 -30.75 -1.41
CA SER A 266 -8.05 -31.33 -2.32
C SER A 266 -7.40 -32.15 -3.44
N SER A 267 -8.13 -33.16 -3.93
CA SER A 267 -7.80 -33.89 -5.16
C SER A 267 -8.26 -33.12 -6.40
N GLY A 268 -7.69 -33.44 -7.58
CA GLY A 268 -8.10 -32.85 -8.87
C GLY A 268 -7.10 -31.88 -9.48
N TRP A 269 -6.00 -31.61 -8.79
CA TRP A 269 -4.88 -30.86 -9.36
C TRP A 269 -4.21 -31.63 -10.50
N VAL A 270 -4.02 -30.96 -11.62
CA VAL A 270 -3.29 -31.45 -12.79
C VAL A 270 -1.84 -31.00 -12.68
N SER A 271 -0.92 -31.96 -12.79
CA SER A 271 0.53 -31.75 -12.84
C SER A 271 1.08 -32.27 -14.16
N GLN A 272 0.97 -31.46 -15.22
CA GLN A 272 1.48 -31.77 -16.56
C GLN A 272 2.59 -30.78 -16.95
N SER A 273 3.36 -31.10 -17.99
CA SER A 273 4.47 -30.25 -18.47
C SER A 273 4.01 -28.88 -18.95
N THR A 274 2.79 -28.78 -19.49
CA THR A 274 2.25 -27.51 -20.00
C THR A 274 1.41 -26.84 -18.93
N LEU A 275 1.97 -25.79 -18.34
CA LEU A 275 1.26 -24.91 -17.40
C LEU A 275 0.39 -23.92 -18.19
N PRO A 276 -0.94 -23.89 -17.99
CA PRO A 276 -1.78 -22.83 -18.57
C PRO A 276 -1.30 -21.48 -18.07
N LYS A 277 -1.31 -20.50 -18.98
CA LYS A 277 -0.91 -19.11 -18.72
C LYS A 277 -1.82 -18.19 -19.52
N ASN A 278 -2.08 -17.00 -18.99
CA ASN A 278 -2.90 -15.98 -19.64
C ASN A 278 -4.30 -16.47 -20.04
N GLN A 279 -4.83 -17.45 -19.30
CA GLN A 279 -6.19 -17.96 -19.42
C GLN A 279 -6.97 -17.58 -18.16
N PRO A 280 -8.23 -17.15 -18.29
CA PRO A 280 -9.07 -16.81 -17.15
C PRO A 280 -9.50 -18.07 -16.41
N LEU A 281 -9.95 -17.89 -15.17
CA LEU A 281 -10.55 -18.94 -14.34
C LEU A 281 -9.63 -20.18 -14.16
N ILE A 282 -8.41 -19.94 -13.69
CA ILE A 282 -7.46 -21.02 -13.40
C ILE A 282 -7.08 -20.98 -11.92
N TRP A 283 -7.17 -22.12 -11.25
CA TRP A 283 -6.56 -22.30 -9.95
C TRP A 283 -5.13 -22.80 -10.12
N TYR A 284 -4.18 -22.18 -9.43
CA TYR A 284 -2.80 -22.64 -9.37
C TYR A 284 -2.42 -23.01 -7.94
N LYS A 285 -1.55 -24.01 -7.82
CA LYS A 285 -0.96 -24.45 -6.56
C LYS A 285 0.52 -24.73 -6.75
N THR A 286 1.34 -24.32 -5.79
CA THR A 286 2.76 -24.67 -5.70
C THR A 286 3.20 -24.78 -4.25
N HIS A 287 4.44 -25.23 -4.04
CA HIS A 287 5.07 -25.28 -2.73
C HIS A 287 6.29 -24.38 -2.69
N PHE A 288 6.59 -23.82 -1.51
CA PHE A 288 7.73 -22.93 -1.34
C PHE A 288 8.29 -22.98 0.09
N ASP A 289 9.57 -22.64 0.19
CA ASP A 289 10.25 -22.45 1.48
C ASP A 289 10.14 -20.99 1.93
N ALA A 290 10.02 -20.77 3.24
CA ALA A 290 9.87 -19.42 3.75
C ALA A 290 11.15 -18.59 3.52
N PRO A 291 11.04 -17.33 3.06
CA PRO A 291 12.21 -16.46 2.91
C PRO A 291 13.00 -16.35 4.21
N ALA A 292 14.34 -16.48 4.17
CA ALA A 292 15.14 -16.48 5.39
C ALA A 292 14.98 -15.21 6.27
N GLY A 293 15.21 -15.36 7.57
CA GLY A 293 15.21 -14.26 8.54
C GLY A 293 13.82 -13.86 9.06
N ASN A 294 13.76 -12.69 9.71
CA ASN A 294 12.56 -12.26 10.48
C ASN A 294 11.85 -11.06 9.84
N ASN A 295 12.32 -10.60 8.68
CA ASN A 295 11.73 -9.45 7.99
C ASN A 295 10.33 -9.78 7.49
N PRO A 296 9.36 -8.84 7.51
CA PRO A 296 8.02 -9.06 6.96
C PRO A 296 8.08 -9.57 5.51
N VAL A 297 7.19 -10.50 5.16
CA VAL A 297 7.14 -11.14 3.84
C VAL A 297 5.97 -10.59 3.06
N ALA A 298 6.16 -10.46 1.75
CA ALA A 298 5.09 -10.22 0.80
C ALA A 298 5.29 -11.10 -0.44
N ILE A 299 4.21 -11.36 -1.15
CA ILE A 299 4.22 -11.94 -2.50
C ILE A 299 4.06 -10.79 -3.49
N ASP A 300 4.90 -10.78 -4.52
CA ASP A 300 4.76 -9.92 -5.69
C ASP A 300 4.00 -10.67 -6.77
N PHE A 301 2.75 -10.27 -7.01
CA PHE A 301 1.89 -10.87 -8.03
C PHE A 301 2.07 -10.20 -9.42
N THR A 302 3.22 -9.57 -9.69
CA THR A 302 3.53 -9.12 -11.06
C THR A 302 3.36 -10.25 -12.06
N GLY A 303 2.74 -9.94 -13.20
CA GLY A 303 2.42 -10.92 -14.24
C GLY A 303 1.08 -11.61 -14.03
N MET A 304 0.39 -11.38 -12.91
CA MET A 304 -0.96 -11.87 -12.65
C MET A 304 -2.05 -10.85 -13.02
N GLY A 305 -3.30 -11.31 -13.08
CA GLY A 305 -4.45 -10.49 -13.45
C GLY A 305 -5.20 -9.97 -12.23
N LYS A 306 -6.13 -10.78 -11.73
CA LYS A 306 -6.94 -10.56 -10.53
C LYS A 306 -7.24 -11.91 -9.90
N GLY A 307 -7.39 -11.96 -8.59
CA GLY A 307 -7.76 -13.19 -7.93
C GLY A 307 -7.78 -13.10 -6.42
N GLU A 308 -7.72 -14.26 -5.80
CA GLU A 308 -7.48 -14.43 -4.37
C GLU A 308 -6.39 -15.48 -4.17
N ALA A 309 -5.63 -15.34 -3.08
CA ALA A 309 -4.55 -16.24 -2.76
C ALA A 309 -4.60 -16.71 -1.31
N TRP A 310 -4.09 -17.92 -1.09
CA TRP A 310 -4.02 -18.59 0.19
C TRP A 310 -2.62 -19.13 0.44
N VAL A 311 -2.15 -18.98 1.67
CA VAL A 311 -0.90 -19.59 2.14
C VAL A 311 -1.25 -20.56 3.26
N ASN A 312 -0.94 -21.84 3.07
CA ASN A 312 -1.27 -22.91 4.02
C ASN A 312 -2.77 -22.92 4.40
N GLY A 313 -3.65 -22.71 3.42
CA GLY A 313 -5.10 -22.65 3.61
C GLY A 313 -5.64 -21.34 4.18
N GLN A 314 -4.78 -20.39 4.56
CA GLN A 314 -5.18 -19.08 5.09
C GLN A 314 -5.25 -18.05 3.96
N SER A 315 -6.39 -17.40 3.79
CA SER A 315 -6.53 -16.32 2.78
C SER A 315 -5.61 -15.17 3.13
N ILE A 316 -4.76 -14.77 2.19
CA ILE A 316 -3.95 -13.55 2.25
C ILE A 316 -4.65 -12.36 1.56
N GLY A 317 -5.90 -12.58 1.12
CA GLY A 317 -6.77 -11.60 0.50
C GLY A 317 -6.69 -11.56 -1.03
N ARG A 318 -7.54 -10.68 -1.59
CA ARG A 318 -7.63 -10.43 -3.03
C ARG A 318 -6.36 -9.79 -3.57
N TYR A 319 -5.90 -10.25 -4.72
CA TYR A 319 -4.88 -9.57 -5.51
C TYR A 319 -5.47 -8.99 -6.80
N TRP A 320 -4.97 -7.82 -7.23
CA TRP A 320 -5.38 -7.17 -8.47
C TRP A 320 -4.28 -6.26 -9.05
N PRO A 321 -3.09 -6.80 -9.35
CA PRO A 321 -1.94 -6.04 -9.85
C PRO A 321 -2.16 -5.47 -11.25
N SER A 322 -3.11 -6.00 -12.03
CA SER A 322 -3.53 -5.41 -13.31
C SER A 322 -4.37 -4.13 -13.13
N TYR A 323 -4.86 -3.83 -11.93
CA TYR A 323 -5.56 -2.57 -11.64
C TYR A 323 -4.54 -1.45 -11.44
N MET A 324 -4.34 -0.63 -12.47
CA MET A 324 -3.40 0.49 -12.44
C MET A 324 -3.97 1.70 -11.71
N ALA A 325 -3.16 2.32 -10.86
CA ALA A 325 -3.45 3.64 -10.29
C ALA A 325 -3.51 4.70 -11.41
N PRO A 326 -4.32 5.77 -11.25
CA PRO A 326 -4.38 6.87 -12.23
C PRO A 326 -2.99 7.41 -12.59
N ASN A 327 -2.81 7.86 -13.83
CA ASN A 327 -1.54 8.42 -14.28
C ASN A 327 -1.24 9.82 -13.71
N SER A 328 -2.26 10.51 -13.17
CA SER A 328 -2.18 11.88 -12.69
C SER A 328 -2.58 11.99 -11.21
N GLY A 329 -2.29 13.15 -10.59
CA GLY A 329 -2.63 13.47 -9.20
C GLY A 329 -1.49 13.22 -8.20
N CYS A 330 -0.46 12.48 -8.57
CA CYS A 330 0.73 12.33 -7.74
C CYS A 330 1.62 13.56 -7.81
N THR A 331 2.29 13.85 -6.70
CA THR A 331 3.27 14.94 -6.61
C THR A 331 4.67 14.40 -6.34
N ASN A 332 5.70 15.06 -6.87
CA ASN A 332 7.09 14.75 -6.56
C ASN A 332 7.49 15.28 -5.17
N SER A 333 6.91 16.38 -4.72
CA SER A 333 7.16 16.99 -3.41
C SER A 333 5.85 17.18 -2.63
N CYS A 334 5.89 16.91 -1.32
CA CYS A 334 4.77 17.09 -0.41
C CYS A 334 5.27 17.89 0.79
N ASN A 335 4.50 18.90 1.20
CA ASN A 335 4.82 19.75 2.33
C ASN A 335 3.75 19.59 3.41
N TYR A 336 4.15 19.43 4.67
CA TYR A 336 3.25 19.33 5.80
C TYR A 336 2.46 20.63 6.03
N ARG A 337 2.99 21.79 5.59
CA ARG A 337 2.40 23.11 5.79
C ARG A 337 1.07 23.27 5.05
N GLY A 338 0.13 23.94 5.71
CA GLY A 338 -1.21 24.22 5.19
C GLY A 338 -2.17 23.03 5.24
N SER A 339 -3.44 23.30 4.94
CA SER A 339 -4.51 22.30 4.98
C SER A 339 -4.14 21.03 4.23
N TYR A 340 -4.55 19.89 4.80
CA TYR A 340 -4.32 18.57 4.23
C TYR A 340 -5.60 18.06 3.56
N GLY A 341 -5.47 17.54 2.35
CA GLY A 341 -6.49 16.74 1.67
C GLY A 341 -5.88 15.41 1.24
N SER A 342 -6.71 14.39 1.05
CA SER A 342 -6.26 13.03 0.69
C SER A 342 -5.46 12.97 -0.62
N ASN A 343 -5.64 13.96 -1.50
CA ASN A 343 -4.92 14.09 -2.77
C ASN A 343 -3.57 14.85 -2.66
N LYS A 344 -3.26 15.49 -1.52
CA LYS A 344 -2.11 16.42 -1.41
C LYS A 344 -0.76 15.74 -1.63
N CYS A 345 -0.63 14.47 -1.26
CA CYS A 345 0.66 13.78 -1.19
C CYS A 345 0.64 12.39 -1.83
N LEU A 346 -0.21 12.19 -2.85
CA LEU A 346 -0.31 10.92 -3.58
C LEU A 346 1.01 10.55 -4.26
N LYS A 347 1.28 9.24 -4.32
CA LYS A 347 2.47 8.61 -4.91
C LYS A 347 2.05 7.37 -5.72
N ASN A 348 2.95 6.85 -6.55
CA ASN A 348 2.78 5.62 -7.33
C ASN A 348 1.70 5.66 -8.43
N CYS A 349 1.45 6.83 -9.03
CA CYS A 349 0.63 6.96 -10.22
C CYS A 349 1.19 6.14 -11.39
N GLY A 350 0.30 5.58 -12.22
CA GLY A 350 0.66 4.74 -13.37
C GLY A 350 1.34 3.41 -13.01
N LYS A 351 1.26 2.98 -11.75
CA LYS A 351 1.73 1.66 -11.27
C LYS A 351 0.53 0.82 -10.83
N PRO A 352 0.68 -0.51 -10.66
CA PRO A 352 -0.33 -1.31 -9.97
C PRO A 352 -0.74 -0.65 -8.65
N SER A 353 -2.04 -0.54 -8.39
CA SER A 353 -2.60 0.06 -7.17
C SER A 353 -2.05 -0.63 -5.92
N GLN A 354 -1.87 -1.94 -6.01
CA GLN A 354 -1.11 -2.75 -5.09
C GLN A 354 -0.32 -3.82 -5.86
N LYS A 355 0.97 -3.91 -5.54
CA LYS A 355 1.89 -4.87 -6.17
C LYS A 355 2.29 -6.00 -5.22
N LEU A 356 2.49 -5.65 -3.96
CA LEU A 356 3.01 -6.52 -2.91
C LEU A 356 1.91 -6.83 -1.91
N TYR A 357 1.73 -8.12 -1.63
CA TYR A 357 0.64 -8.64 -0.81
C TYR A 357 1.23 -9.34 0.41
N HIS A 358 0.90 -8.83 1.59
CA HIS A 358 1.54 -9.23 2.84
C HIS A 358 1.23 -10.69 3.20
N VAL A 359 2.26 -11.44 3.59
CA VAL A 359 2.13 -12.79 4.16
C VAL A 359 2.63 -12.76 5.60
N PRO A 360 1.76 -12.99 6.61
CA PRO A 360 2.18 -13.06 8.00
C PRO A 360 3.23 -14.15 8.21
N ARG A 361 4.34 -13.79 8.86
CA ARG A 361 5.41 -14.73 9.21
C ARG A 361 4.90 -15.91 10.04
N SER A 362 3.92 -15.68 10.90
CA SER A 362 3.29 -16.72 11.74
C SER A 362 2.49 -17.75 10.95
N TRP A 363 2.16 -17.49 9.68
CA TRP A 363 1.48 -18.46 8.81
C TRP A 363 2.45 -19.32 8.02
N LEU A 364 3.75 -19.04 8.10
CA LEU A 364 4.79 -19.74 7.36
C LEU A 364 5.50 -20.77 8.25
N GLN A 365 5.66 -21.97 7.69
CA GLN A 365 6.60 -22.98 8.14
C GLN A 365 7.98 -22.72 7.52
N SER A 366 9.05 -23.32 8.05
CA SER A 366 10.40 -23.15 7.48
C SER A 366 10.48 -23.60 6.02
N SER A 367 9.80 -24.69 5.68
CA SER A 367 9.78 -25.33 4.36
C SER A 367 8.42 -25.97 4.10
N GLY A 368 8.14 -26.31 2.84
CA GLY A 368 6.94 -27.07 2.48
C GLY A 368 5.63 -26.29 2.65
N ASN A 369 5.67 -24.96 2.56
CA ASN A 369 4.46 -24.14 2.56
C ASN A 369 3.72 -24.34 1.24
N THR A 370 2.39 -24.31 1.28
CA THR A 370 1.54 -24.38 0.08
C THR A 370 1.03 -22.99 -0.26
N LEU A 371 1.24 -22.55 -1.51
CA LEU A 371 0.59 -21.39 -2.09
C LEU A 371 -0.51 -21.88 -3.04
N VAL A 372 -1.75 -21.48 -2.79
CA VAL A 372 -2.88 -21.64 -3.72
C VAL A 372 -3.32 -20.25 -4.16
N LEU A 373 -3.67 -20.09 -5.43
CA LEU A 373 -4.30 -18.87 -5.92
C LEU A 373 -5.33 -19.19 -7.00
N PHE A 374 -6.43 -18.45 -6.99
CA PHE A 374 -7.40 -18.42 -8.06
C PHE A 374 -7.10 -17.21 -8.95
N GLU A 375 -6.78 -17.44 -10.22
CA GLU A 375 -6.56 -16.40 -11.22
C GLU A 375 -7.82 -16.24 -12.08
N GLU A 376 -8.49 -15.12 -11.90
CA GLU A 376 -9.78 -14.78 -12.51
C GLU A 376 -9.63 -14.33 -13.96
N MET A 377 -8.65 -13.46 -14.26
CA MET A 377 -8.55 -12.77 -15.54
C MET A 377 -7.54 -13.40 -16.50
N GLY A 378 -6.49 -14.01 -15.94
CA GLY A 378 -5.39 -14.61 -16.67
C GLY A 378 -4.06 -13.95 -16.32
N GLY A 379 -3.04 -14.78 -16.12
CA GLY A 379 -1.69 -14.34 -15.79
C GLY A 379 -0.67 -15.44 -15.96
N ASP A 380 0.59 -15.11 -15.67
CA ASP A 380 1.70 -16.05 -15.69
C ASP A 380 2.24 -16.29 -14.26
N PRO A 381 1.86 -17.39 -13.60
CA PRO A 381 2.29 -17.68 -12.23
C PRO A 381 3.80 -17.87 -12.11
N THR A 382 4.54 -18.08 -13.21
CA THR A 382 6.00 -18.19 -13.17
C THR A 382 6.71 -16.85 -12.93
N GLN A 383 6.00 -15.72 -13.02
CA GLN A 383 6.51 -14.39 -12.68
C GLN A 383 6.33 -14.01 -11.20
N ILE A 384 5.57 -14.82 -10.44
CA ILE A 384 5.38 -14.60 -9.01
C ILE A 384 6.72 -14.72 -8.29
N SER A 385 6.97 -13.80 -7.36
CA SER A 385 8.17 -13.83 -6.52
C SER A 385 7.86 -13.42 -5.10
N PHE A 386 8.76 -13.75 -4.17
CA PHE A 386 8.64 -13.34 -2.78
C PHE A 386 9.51 -12.12 -2.53
N ALA A 387 9.07 -11.25 -1.63
CA ALA A 387 9.84 -10.11 -1.20
C ALA A 387 9.89 -10.04 0.33
N THR A 388 11.03 -9.62 0.86
CA THR A 388 11.14 -9.26 2.28
C THR A 388 11.27 -7.75 2.44
N ARG A 389 10.49 -7.16 3.34
CA ARG A 389 10.59 -5.73 3.66
C ARG A 389 11.76 -5.49 4.60
N GLN A 390 12.76 -4.75 4.15
CA GLN A 390 13.98 -4.47 4.91
C GLN A 390 14.17 -2.97 5.07
N THR A 391 14.80 -2.56 6.18
CA THR A 391 15.27 -1.19 6.35
C THR A 391 16.45 -0.95 5.42
N GLU A 392 16.29 -0.03 4.46
CA GLU A 392 17.38 0.43 3.60
C GLU A 392 18.19 1.51 4.29
N SER A 393 17.49 2.54 4.80
CA SER A 393 18.14 3.66 5.44
C SER A 393 17.38 4.21 6.63
N LEU A 394 18.14 4.81 7.55
CA LEU A 394 17.63 5.60 8.66
C LEU A 394 18.13 7.03 8.51
N CYS A 395 17.26 8.01 8.68
CA CYS A 395 17.67 9.41 8.72
C CYS A 395 17.09 10.11 9.93
N SER A 396 17.80 11.12 10.42
CA SER A 396 17.30 11.99 11.48
C SER A 396 17.71 13.43 11.21
N HIS A 397 16.87 14.34 11.69
CA HIS A 397 17.01 15.78 11.54
C HIS A 397 16.70 16.44 12.88
N VAL A 398 17.69 17.12 13.47
CA VAL A 398 17.48 17.91 14.69
C VAL A 398 18.26 19.21 14.54
N SER A 399 17.64 20.33 14.89
CA SER A 399 18.29 21.64 14.94
C SER A 399 18.41 22.14 16.37
N GLU A 400 19.24 23.15 16.58
CA GLU A 400 19.42 23.81 17.88
C GLU A 400 18.11 24.37 18.46
N SER A 401 17.09 24.60 17.62
CA SER A 401 15.78 25.07 18.06
C SER A 401 14.78 23.96 18.40
N HIS A 402 15.16 22.68 18.29
CA HIS A 402 14.32 21.56 18.71
C HIS A 402 14.19 21.52 20.24
N PRO A 403 13.02 21.13 20.76
CA PRO A 403 12.90 20.82 22.17
C PRO A 403 13.70 19.56 22.52
N VAL A 404 14.03 19.42 23.80
CA VAL A 404 14.62 18.21 24.36
C VAL A 404 13.69 17.01 24.08
N PRO A 405 14.21 15.80 23.79
CA PRO A 405 13.37 14.61 23.66
C PRO A 405 12.46 14.41 24.88
N ILE A 406 11.20 14.08 24.64
CA ILE A 406 10.17 14.05 25.69
C ILE A 406 10.50 13.07 26.82
N ASP A 407 11.17 11.96 26.53
CA ASP A 407 11.58 10.97 27.53
C ASP A 407 12.59 11.54 28.54
N MET A 408 13.38 12.54 28.12
CA MET A 408 14.37 13.21 28.96
C MET A 408 13.77 14.39 29.75
N TRP A 409 12.57 14.85 29.41
CA TRP A 409 11.89 15.95 30.09
C TRP A 409 11.72 15.69 31.60
N SER A 410 11.30 14.47 31.95
CA SER A 410 11.04 14.08 33.34
C SER A 410 12.32 13.93 34.18
N SER A 411 13.44 13.57 33.55
CA SER A 411 14.75 13.46 34.19
C SER A 411 15.41 14.83 34.42
N ASP A 412 15.21 15.77 33.51
CA ASP A 412 15.77 17.13 33.63
C ASP A 412 15.14 17.88 34.81
N GLN A 413 13.83 17.70 35.05
CA GLN A 413 13.17 18.25 36.24
C GLN A 413 13.73 17.69 37.55
N LYS A 414 14.20 16.44 37.56
CA LYS A 414 14.76 15.78 38.75
C LYS A 414 16.24 16.07 38.97
N THR A 415 17.01 16.32 37.91
CA THR A 415 18.48 16.43 37.96
C THR A 415 19.00 17.86 37.87
N GLY A 416 18.17 18.82 37.46
CA GLY A 416 18.56 20.24 37.33
C GLY A 416 19.55 20.52 36.19
N ARG A 417 19.95 19.50 35.41
CA ARG A 417 20.74 19.67 34.18
C ARG A 417 19.79 20.04 33.04
N LYS A 418 20.08 21.14 32.36
CA LYS A 418 19.41 21.48 31.09
C LYS A 418 20.00 20.62 29.99
N SER A 419 19.31 19.55 29.60
CA SER A 419 19.68 18.79 28.41
C SER A 419 19.39 19.64 27.17
N GLY A 420 20.24 19.51 26.15
CA GLY A 420 20.05 20.22 24.88
C GLY A 420 19.24 19.39 23.87
N PRO A 421 18.95 19.97 22.69
CA PRO A 421 18.42 19.21 21.56
C PRO A 421 19.34 18.01 21.28
N THR A 422 18.75 16.82 21.24
CA THR A 422 19.52 15.58 21.10
C THR A 422 19.01 14.82 19.90
N LEU A 423 19.93 14.46 19.02
CA LEU A 423 19.64 13.58 17.91
C LEU A 423 19.87 12.13 18.35
N SER A 424 18.86 11.29 18.13
CA SER A 424 18.94 9.85 18.41
C SER A 424 18.82 9.06 17.11
N LEU A 425 19.65 8.02 16.98
CA LEU A 425 19.53 6.99 15.95
C LEU A 425 19.34 5.64 16.65
N GLU A 426 18.40 4.83 16.18
CA GLU A 426 18.17 3.48 16.71
C GLU A 426 17.80 2.51 15.58
N CYS A 427 18.44 1.34 15.57
CA CYS A 427 18.06 0.25 14.70
C CYS A 427 16.76 -0.42 15.17
N PRO A 428 15.82 -0.71 14.24
CA PRO A 428 14.47 -1.16 14.58
C PRO A 428 14.41 -2.55 15.21
N PHE A 429 15.43 -3.40 15.04
CA PHE A 429 15.45 -4.75 15.58
C PHE A 429 16.51 -4.94 16.69
N PRO A 430 16.23 -5.72 17.75
CA PRO A 430 17.10 -5.85 18.93
C PRO A 430 18.55 -6.25 18.65
N LYS A 431 18.78 -7.12 17.65
CA LYS A 431 20.11 -7.63 17.30
C LYS A 431 20.82 -6.82 16.22
N GLN A 432 20.23 -5.71 15.76
CA GLN A 432 20.84 -4.89 14.73
C GLN A 432 21.76 -3.83 15.33
N VAL A 433 22.85 -3.55 14.63
CA VAL A 433 23.76 -2.45 14.95
C VAL A 433 23.94 -1.54 13.75
N ILE A 434 24.15 -0.27 14.04
CA ILE A 434 24.52 0.74 13.04
C ILE A 434 25.90 0.37 12.51
N SER A 435 26.01 0.01 11.25
CA SER A 435 27.30 -0.46 10.70
C SER A 435 27.97 0.53 9.73
N SER A 436 27.30 1.62 9.35
CA SER A 436 27.89 2.75 8.62
C SER A 436 27.06 4.02 8.78
N ILE A 437 27.71 5.18 8.61
CA ILE A 437 27.06 6.49 8.47
C ILE A 437 27.59 7.08 7.16
N LYS A 438 26.68 7.36 6.22
CA LYS A 438 27.06 7.82 4.87
C LYS A 438 27.06 9.34 4.73
N PHE A 439 26.24 10.02 5.51
CA PHE A 439 26.13 11.47 5.47
C PHE A 439 25.90 12.02 6.87
N ALA A 440 26.59 13.12 7.15
CA ALA A 440 26.44 13.88 8.35
C ALA A 440 26.84 15.33 8.07
N SER A 441 25.97 16.26 8.44
CA SER A 441 26.24 17.69 8.32
C SER A 441 25.64 18.43 9.50
N PHE A 442 26.43 19.30 10.12
CA PHE A 442 25.97 20.29 11.10
C PHE A 442 26.23 21.70 10.53
N GLY A 443 25.22 22.57 10.52
CA GLY A 443 25.29 23.91 9.90
C GLY A 443 23.98 24.24 9.18
N THR A 444 24.02 24.40 7.84
CA THR A 444 22.83 24.71 7.02
C THR A 444 22.42 23.60 6.02
N PRO A 445 22.44 22.31 6.40
CA PRO A 445 22.05 21.24 5.48
C PRO A 445 20.58 21.36 5.01
N HIS A 446 20.29 20.81 3.84
CA HIS A 446 18.96 20.81 3.24
C HIS A 446 18.66 19.45 2.58
N GLY A 447 17.40 19.27 2.16
CA GLY A 447 16.91 18.03 1.57
C GLY A 447 15.97 17.27 2.51
N THR A 448 15.57 16.08 2.09
CA THR A 448 14.70 15.16 2.85
C THR A 448 15.44 13.86 3.13
N CYS A 449 14.89 13.04 4.04
CA CYS A 449 15.49 11.73 4.34
C CYS A 449 15.71 10.93 3.04
N GLY A 450 16.95 10.49 2.86
CA GLY A 450 17.41 9.80 1.64
C GLY A 450 18.17 10.70 0.65
N SER A 451 17.98 12.02 0.71
CA SER A 451 18.57 13.00 -0.23
C SER A 451 19.10 14.26 0.46
N PHE A 452 19.63 14.13 1.67
CA PHE A 452 20.27 15.25 2.36
C PHE A 452 21.56 15.68 1.64
N SER A 453 21.83 16.98 1.67
CA SER A 453 23.00 17.62 1.08
C SER A 453 23.60 18.66 2.03
N HIS A 454 24.90 18.92 1.87
CA HIS A 454 25.59 19.97 2.60
C HIS A 454 25.03 21.35 2.21
N GLY A 455 24.96 22.25 3.19
CA GLY A 455 24.58 23.64 2.99
C GLY A 455 25.74 24.56 2.67
N LYS A 456 25.48 25.87 2.76
CA LYS A 456 26.51 26.92 2.64
C LYS A 456 27.58 26.84 3.74
N CYS A 457 27.20 26.36 4.91
CA CYS A 457 28.13 26.03 5.99
C CYS A 457 27.87 24.61 6.50
N SER A 458 28.95 23.87 6.72
CA SER A 458 28.92 22.51 7.22
C SER A 458 30.19 22.20 8.01
N SER A 459 30.04 21.61 9.19
CA SER A 459 31.18 21.18 10.01
C SER A 459 31.90 20.00 9.37
N THR A 460 33.22 20.14 9.18
CA THR A 460 34.10 19.09 8.66
C THR A 460 34.27 17.92 9.63
N LYS A 461 33.92 18.11 10.92
CA LYS A 461 34.02 17.07 11.97
C LYS A 461 32.70 16.31 12.17
N ALA A 462 31.59 16.76 11.58
CA ALA A 462 30.28 16.18 11.84
C ALA A 462 30.22 14.66 11.55
N LEU A 463 30.78 14.23 10.41
CA LEU A 463 30.78 12.82 10.05
C LEU A 463 31.60 11.95 10.99
N SER A 464 32.82 12.37 11.35
CA SER A 464 33.69 11.59 12.23
C SER A 464 33.13 11.46 13.64
N ILE A 465 32.53 12.53 14.18
CA ILE A 465 31.86 12.51 15.49
C ILE A 465 30.72 11.48 15.50
N VAL A 466 29.85 11.52 14.49
CA VAL A 466 28.68 10.65 14.41
C VAL A 466 29.09 9.20 14.16
N GLN A 467 30.06 8.97 13.28
CA GLN A 467 30.62 7.64 13.05
C GLN A 467 31.18 7.03 14.34
N LYS A 468 31.98 7.80 15.09
CA LYS A 468 32.57 7.36 16.36
C LYS A 468 31.51 7.04 17.42
N ALA A 469 30.42 7.81 17.47
CA ALA A 469 29.36 7.62 18.46
C ALA A 469 28.42 6.46 18.13
N CYS A 470 28.17 6.21 16.84
CA CYS A 470 27.06 5.35 16.42
C CYS A 470 27.48 3.98 15.86
N ILE A 471 28.62 3.88 15.17
CA ILE A 471 29.01 2.63 14.52
C ILE A 471 29.29 1.55 15.56
N GLY A 472 28.71 0.36 15.38
CA GLY A 472 28.82 -0.79 16.28
C GLY A 472 27.73 -0.85 17.35
N SER A 473 26.95 0.21 17.52
CA SER A 473 25.89 0.30 18.53
C SER A 473 24.50 0.10 17.94
N LYS A 474 23.56 -0.47 18.71
CA LYS A 474 22.14 -0.55 18.32
C LYS A 474 21.52 0.85 18.21
N SER A 475 21.87 1.71 19.17
CA SER A 475 21.42 3.09 19.24
C SER A 475 22.56 4.00 19.69
N CYS A 476 22.45 5.28 19.34
CA CYS A 476 23.33 6.35 19.79
C CYS A 476 22.53 7.64 19.93
N SER A 477 22.98 8.51 20.83
CA SER A 477 22.41 9.84 21.03
C SER A 477 23.54 10.87 21.05
N ILE A 478 23.35 11.98 20.33
CA ILE A 478 24.34 13.02 20.18
C ILE A 478 23.68 14.37 20.46
N GLY A 479 24.23 15.12 21.41
CA GLY A 479 23.80 16.49 21.69
C GLY A 479 24.13 17.42 20.52
N ILE A 480 23.16 18.20 20.08
CA ILE A 480 23.31 19.13 18.97
C ILE A 480 23.70 20.49 19.53
N SER A 481 24.99 20.81 19.43
CA SER A 481 25.55 22.11 19.85
C SER A 481 26.83 22.46 19.08
N ILE A 482 27.13 23.75 19.03
CA ILE A 482 28.41 24.29 18.57
C ILE A 482 29.58 23.69 19.35
N ASP A 483 29.44 23.45 20.66
CA ASP A 483 30.51 22.84 21.47
C ASP A 483 30.87 21.43 21.00
N THR A 484 29.87 20.69 20.50
CA THR A 484 30.05 19.32 20.01
C THR A 484 30.67 19.30 18.61
N PHE A 485 30.15 20.13 17.71
CA PHE A 485 30.46 20.04 16.27
C PHE A 485 31.40 21.14 15.75
N GLY A 486 31.69 22.17 16.55
CA GLY A 486 32.30 23.43 16.11
C GLY A 486 31.32 24.31 15.33
N ASP A 487 31.51 25.63 15.35
CA ASP A 487 30.70 26.58 14.57
C ASP A 487 31.20 26.63 13.11
N PRO A 488 30.46 26.10 12.13
CA PRO A 488 30.88 26.11 10.74
C PRO A 488 30.44 27.36 9.99
N CYS A 489 29.69 28.28 10.62
CA CYS A 489 29.03 29.39 9.97
C CYS A 489 29.57 30.77 10.43
N VAL A 490 30.79 30.81 10.99
CA VAL A 490 31.45 32.05 11.45
C VAL A 490 31.59 33.06 10.30
N GLY A 491 31.10 34.28 10.51
CA GLY A 491 31.21 35.38 9.52
C GLY A 491 30.05 35.49 8.52
N GLN A 492 29.03 34.62 8.58
CA GLN A 492 27.81 34.81 7.78
C GLN A 492 26.85 35.78 8.48
N SER A 493 26.83 37.02 8.00
CA SER A 493 25.75 37.96 8.30
C SER A 493 24.50 37.55 7.52
N ILE A 494 23.36 37.40 8.20
CA ILE A 494 21.99 37.25 7.64
C ILE A 494 21.51 35.81 7.33
N VAL A 495 21.57 34.89 8.29
CA VAL A 495 20.59 33.78 8.38
C VAL A 495 20.22 33.58 9.86
N PRO A 496 18.94 33.44 10.25
CA PRO A 496 18.61 33.12 11.64
C PRO A 496 19.42 31.89 12.07
N LYS A 497 20.15 32.01 13.18
CA LYS A 497 21.03 30.99 13.77
C LYS A 497 20.24 29.75 14.16
N HIS A 498 19.86 28.95 13.18
CA HIS A 498 19.22 27.66 13.36
C HIS A 498 20.11 26.62 12.70
N GLN A 499 21.26 26.35 13.33
CA GLN A 499 22.13 25.29 12.83
C GLN A 499 21.42 23.96 13.01
N GLY A 500 21.34 23.21 11.92
CA GLY A 500 20.68 21.91 11.83
C GLY A 500 21.70 20.80 11.65
N ALA A 501 21.43 19.66 12.28
CA ALA A 501 22.14 18.41 12.07
C ALA A 501 21.28 17.47 11.21
N HIS A 502 21.77 17.09 10.04
CA HIS A 502 21.13 16.09 9.16
C HIS A 502 22.04 14.87 9.07
N PHE A 503 21.46 13.68 9.29
CA PHE A 503 22.20 12.42 9.19
C PHE A 503 21.46 11.42 8.31
N ASN A 504 22.20 10.70 7.46
CA ASN A 504 21.68 9.59 6.67
C ASN A 504 22.56 8.33 6.87
N ASN A 505 21.94 7.26 7.34
CA ASN A 505 22.50 5.92 7.42
C ASN A 505 21.88 5.09 6.30
N GLN A 506 22.52 5.08 5.13
CA GLN A 506 21.90 4.56 3.91
C GLN A 506 22.14 3.06 3.64
N ARG A 507 22.56 2.25 4.63
CA ARG A 507 22.70 0.79 4.39
C ARG A 507 22.75 -0.18 5.58
N THR A 508 22.63 0.24 6.84
CA THR A 508 23.36 -0.55 7.85
C THR A 508 22.72 -0.57 9.21
N CYS A 509 21.59 -1.26 9.33
CA CYS A 509 21.23 -1.96 10.56
C CYS A 509 21.40 -3.45 10.28
N LEU A 510 22.60 -3.98 10.52
CA LEU A 510 22.92 -5.39 10.27
C LEU A 510 22.87 -6.17 11.57
N LYS A 511 22.52 -7.46 11.50
CA LYS A 511 22.62 -8.35 12.68
C LYS A 511 24.07 -8.28 13.18
N GLY A 512 24.27 -7.92 14.45
CA GLY A 512 25.56 -7.99 15.12
C GLY A 512 26.11 -9.40 14.96
N GLY A 513 27.34 -9.51 14.46
CA GLY A 513 27.97 -10.80 14.19
C GLY A 513 28.03 -11.66 15.45
N SER A 514 27.47 -12.87 15.36
CA SER A 514 27.99 -13.98 16.13
C SER A 514 29.28 -14.38 15.44
N ILE A 515 30.41 -14.32 16.15
CA ILE A 515 31.60 -15.04 15.75
C ILE A 515 31.20 -16.52 15.75
N ASP A 516 31.13 -17.12 14.58
CA ASP A 516 31.01 -18.56 14.45
C ASP A 516 32.40 -19.17 14.71
N TRP A 517 32.59 -19.72 15.90
CA TRP A 517 33.82 -20.40 16.31
C TRP A 517 34.04 -21.74 15.60
N SER A 518 33.17 -22.16 14.66
CA SER A 518 33.33 -23.42 13.93
C SER A 518 34.36 -23.40 12.78
N ARG A 519 35.00 -22.25 12.50
CA ARG A 519 36.13 -22.14 11.56
C ARG A 519 37.41 -21.64 12.23
N VAL A 520 37.88 -22.34 13.26
CA VAL A 520 39.31 -22.35 13.60
C VAL A 520 39.89 -23.63 13.02
N GLN A 521 40.41 -23.57 11.79
CA GLN A 521 41.27 -24.65 11.30
C GLN A 521 42.63 -24.51 11.99
N TYR A 522 42.95 -25.47 12.86
CA TYR A 522 44.31 -25.73 13.30
C TYR A 522 45.14 -26.17 12.10
N THR A 523 46.04 -25.32 11.62
CA THR A 523 47.20 -25.76 10.85
C THR A 523 48.28 -26.18 11.82
N GLN A 524 48.35 -27.48 12.14
CA GLN A 524 49.58 -28.08 12.63
C GLN A 524 50.59 -28.11 11.47
N ALA A 525 51.65 -27.32 11.58
CA ALA A 525 52.84 -27.49 10.76
C ALA A 525 53.61 -28.72 11.27
N LYS A 526 53.76 -29.72 10.40
CA LYS A 526 54.86 -30.67 10.47
C LYS A 526 56.06 -30.03 9.77
N GLU A 527 57.12 -29.81 10.52
CA GLU A 527 58.48 -30.29 10.23
C GLU A 527 59.24 -30.41 11.55
#